data_AF-A0A3S0ATR9-F1
#
_entry.id   AF-A0A3S0ATR9-F1
#
_cell.length_a   1.000
_cell.length_b   1.000
_cell.length_c   1.000
_cell.angle_alpha   90.00
_cell.angle_beta   90.00
_cell.angle_gamma   90.00
#
_symmetry.space_group_name_H-M   'P 1'
#
loop_
_entity.id
_entity.type
_entity.pdbx_description
1 polymer ?
#
loop_
_entity_poly.entity_id
_entity_poly.type
_entity_poly.pdbx_seq_one_letter_code
_entity_poly.pdbx_strand_id
1 'polypeptide(L)'
;MRRNLGLALRQMRLLRGIKQTHFAQLMGVNQATVSRWERGQLALSAAQQAMAHRLLAAACDSTQDAALKRLVESSTRKVHLVCDRTHRLLAASPSRQAEWRADAAEFMGRSLIGYASREILEAEATLEGLGWHAGELSSLEVATGANADRIVPILPGRVLWERIALADGSAGRIVTTIA
;
A
#
# COMPACT_ATOMS: atom_id res chain seq x y z
N MET A 1 5.58 -20.77 -3.09
CA MET A 1 4.24 -21.35 -3.36
C MET A 1 3.53 -20.49 -4.39
N ARG A 2 3.02 -21.05 -5.50
CA ARG A 2 2.23 -20.27 -6.48
C ARG A 2 0.95 -19.77 -5.80
N ARG A 3 0.86 -18.46 -5.54
CA ARG A 3 -0.39 -17.80 -5.12
C ARG A 3 -1.48 -18.11 -6.13
N ASN A 4 -2.55 -18.77 -5.69
CA ASN A 4 -3.69 -19.06 -6.54
C ASN A 4 -4.49 -17.75 -6.76
N LEU A 5 -4.21 -17.07 -7.87
CA LEU A 5 -4.84 -15.80 -8.26
C LEU A 5 -6.39 -15.89 -8.26
N GLY A 6 -6.94 -17.07 -8.58
CA GLY A 6 -8.38 -17.32 -8.51
C GLY A 6 -8.95 -17.22 -7.10
N LEU A 7 -8.26 -17.82 -6.11
CA LEU A 7 -8.67 -17.74 -4.71
C LEU A 7 -8.55 -16.32 -4.17
N ALA A 8 -7.48 -15.59 -4.53
CA ALA A 8 -7.32 -14.19 -4.15
C ALA A 8 -8.44 -13.30 -4.75
N LEU A 9 -8.78 -13.52 -6.02
CA LEU A 9 -9.90 -12.84 -6.68
C LEU A 9 -11.22 -13.09 -5.94
N ARG A 10 -11.51 -14.35 -5.58
CA ARG A 10 -12.71 -14.72 -4.81
C ARG A 10 -12.75 -14.01 -3.47
N GLN A 11 -11.65 -14.03 -2.73
CA GLN A 11 -11.56 -13.39 -1.41
C GLN A 11 -11.82 -11.89 -1.52
N MET A 12 -11.15 -11.19 -2.42
CA MET A 12 -11.35 -9.75 -2.62
C MET A 12 -12.79 -9.43 -3.03
N ARG A 13 -13.37 -10.19 -3.96
CA ARG A 13 -14.76 -10.00 -4.38
C ARG A 13 -15.74 -10.16 -3.21
N LEU A 14 -15.55 -11.19 -2.38
CA LEU A 14 -16.41 -11.48 -1.23
C LEU A 14 -16.25 -10.43 -0.12
N LEU A 15 -15.02 -10.00 0.19
CA LEU A 15 -14.75 -8.93 1.14
C LEU A 15 -15.42 -7.60 0.76
N ARG A 16 -15.67 -7.40 -0.54
CA ARG A 16 -16.36 -6.22 -1.09
C ARG A 16 -17.87 -6.45 -1.30
N GLY A 17 -18.41 -7.60 -0.91
CA GLY A 17 -19.83 -7.93 -1.09
C GLY A 17 -20.30 -8.05 -2.54
N ILE A 18 -19.37 -8.11 -3.51
CA ILE A 18 -19.71 -8.14 -4.93
C ILE A 18 -20.16 -9.56 -5.31
N LYS A 19 -21.31 -9.71 -5.97
CA LYS A 19 -21.77 -11.02 -6.50
C LYS A 19 -20.96 -11.40 -7.75
N GLN A 20 -20.75 -12.70 -7.99
CA GLN A 20 -20.06 -13.17 -9.21
C GLN A 20 -20.72 -12.66 -10.49
N THR A 21 -22.05 -12.60 -10.53
CA THR A 21 -22.82 -12.11 -11.68
C THR A 21 -22.53 -10.63 -11.97
N HIS A 22 -22.49 -9.80 -10.93
CA HIS A 22 -22.17 -8.39 -11.06
C HIS A 22 -20.70 -8.17 -11.47
N PHE A 23 -19.78 -8.91 -10.85
CA PHE A 23 -18.37 -8.86 -11.25
C PHE A 23 -18.16 -9.28 -12.70
N ALA A 24 -18.90 -10.31 -13.16
CA ALA A 24 -18.85 -10.77 -14.54
C ALA A 24 -19.31 -9.68 -15.53
N GLN A 25 -20.40 -8.97 -15.20
CA GLN A 25 -20.88 -7.83 -16.00
C GLN A 25 -19.81 -6.74 -16.12
N LEU A 26 -19.18 -6.35 -15.00
CA LEU A 26 -18.11 -5.35 -14.99
C LEU A 26 -16.88 -5.77 -15.81
N MET A 27 -16.60 -7.08 -15.82
CA MET A 27 -15.50 -7.68 -16.57
C MET A 27 -15.85 -7.97 -18.04
N GLY A 28 -17.11 -7.77 -18.46
CA GLY A 28 -17.57 -8.11 -19.81
C GLY A 28 -17.55 -9.61 -20.12
N VAL A 29 -17.69 -10.46 -19.09
CA VAL A 29 -17.72 -11.94 -19.23
C VAL A 29 -18.99 -12.53 -18.62
N ASN A 30 -19.20 -13.82 -18.81
CA ASN A 30 -20.30 -14.53 -18.14
C ASN A 30 -19.90 -14.97 -16.71
N GLN A 31 -20.90 -15.24 -15.85
CA GLN A 31 -20.68 -15.68 -14.47
C GLN A 31 -19.88 -17.01 -14.40
N ALA A 32 -20.09 -17.93 -15.34
CA ALA A 32 -19.40 -19.22 -15.36
C ALA A 32 -17.88 -19.04 -15.56
N THR A 33 -17.45 -18.05 -16.35
CA THR A 33 -16.04 -17.65 -16.52
C THR A 33 -15.45 -17.19 -15.18
N VAL A 34 -16.14 -16.33 -14.44
CA VAL A 34 -15.71 -15.89 -13.10
C VAL A 34 -15.63 -17.06 -12.12
N SER A 35 -16.62 -17.97 -12.14
CA SER A 35 -16.61 -19.17 -11.30
C SER A 35 -15.41 -20.08 -11.60
N ARG A 36 -15.06 -20.26 -12.88
CA ARG A 36 -13.87 -21.03 -13.29
C ARG A 36 -12.57 -20.32 -12.89
N TRP A 37 -12.50 -18.99 -13.00
CA TRP A 37 -11.36 -18.21 -12.49
C TRP A 37 -11.17 -18.44 -11.00
N GLU A 38 -12.23 -18.27 -10.20
CA GLU A 38 -12.15 -18.39 -8.74
C GLU A 38 -11.77 -19.78 -8.24
N ARG A 39 -12.11 -20.82 -9.01
CA ARG A 39 -11.72 -22.21 -8.73
C ARG A 39 -10.34 -22.57 -9.29
N GLY A 40 -9.65 -21.65 -9.96
CA GLY A 40 -8.37 -21.90 -10.63
C GLY A 40 -8.47 -22.82 -11.85
N GLN A 41 -9.68 -23.05 -12.37
CA GLN A 41 -9.93 -23.88 -13.56
C GLN A 41 -9.69 -23.12 -14.87
N LEU A 42 -9.62 -21.79 -14.79
CA LEU A 42 -9.30 -20.92 -15.91
C LEU A 42 -8.34 -19.84 -15.41
N ALA A 43 -7.26 -19.60 -16.15
CA ALA A 43 -6.34 -18.50 -15.84
C ALA A 43 -6.91 -17.17 -16.35
N LEU A 44 -6.69 -16.09 -15.59
CA LEU A 44 -6.91 -14.73 -16.08
C LEU A 44 -5.71 -14.31 -16.92
N SER A 45 -5.94 -13.70 -18.08
CA SER A 45 -4.89 -13.00 -18.82
C SER A 45 -4.37 -11.80 -18.03
N ALA A 46 -3.17 -11.29 -18.34
CA ALA A 46 -2.61 -10.12 -17.66
C ALA A 46 -3.55 -8.90 -17.73
N ALA A 47 -4.21 -8.68 -18.88
CA ALA A 47 -5.18 -7.61 -19.05
C ALA A 47 -6.43 -7.81 -18.17
N GLN A 48 -6.93 -9.04 -18.06
CA GLN A 48 -8.06 -9.36 -17.18
C GLN A 48 -7.69 -9.20 -15.70
N GLN A 49 -6.45 -9.54 -15.32
CA GLN A 49 -5.94 -9.31 -13.97
C GLN A 49 -5.93 -7.81 -13.65
N ALA A 50 -5.37 -6.98 -14.54
CA ALA A 50 -5.32 -5.54 -14.36
C ALA A 50 -6.72 -4.91 -14.25
N MET A 51 -7.66 -5.33 -15.11
CA MET A 51 -9.04 -4.85 -15.07
C MET A 51 -9.78 -5.28 -13.79
N ALA A 52 -9.62 -6.56 -13.38
CA ALA A 52 -10.17 -7.08 -12.13
C ALA A 52 -9.66 -6.28 -10.92
N HIS A 53 -8.35 -6.01 -10.88
CA HIS A 53 -7.75 -5.16 -9.85
C HIS A 53 -8.37 -3.77 -9.82
N ARG A 54 -8.51 -3.10 -10.97
CA ARG A 54 -9.08 -1.76 -11.04
C ARG A 54 -10.54 -1.71 -10.55
N LEU A 55 -11.36 -2.69 -10.95
CA LEU A 55 -12.77 -2.76 -10.56
C LEU A 55 -12.94 -3.04 -9.07
N LEU A 56 -12.12 -3.94 -8.53
CA LEU A 56 -12.15 -4.29 -7.11
C LEU A 56 -11.55 -3.19 -6.23
N ALA A 57 -10.66 -2.34 -6.78
CA ALA A 57 -10.09 -1.16 -6.13
C ALA A 57 -10.99 0.09 -6.19
N ALA A 58 -11.91 0.16 -7.16
CA ALA A 58 -12.85 1.28 -7.28
C ALA A 58 -14.05 1.16 -6.32
N ALA A 59 -14.37 -0.04 -5.85
CA ALA A 59 -15.51 -0.33 -4.97
C ALA A 59 -15.20 -0.13 -3.47
N CYS A 60 -14.25 0.74 -3.15
CA CYS A 60 -13.56 0.66 -1.88
C CYS A 60 -14.17 1.59 -0.84
N ASP A 61 -14.55 0.98 0.27
CA ASP A 61 -15.08 1.67 1.44
C ASP A 61 -13.96 2.50 2.08
N SER A 62 -13.96 3.79 1.75
CA SER A 62 -13.01 4.78 2.27
C SER A 62 -13.03 4.93 3.79
N THR A 63 -13.99 4.32 4.49
CA THR A 63 -14.16 4.46 5.94
C THR A 63 -13.06 3.76 6.75
N GLN A 64 -12.57 2.60 6.31
CA GLN A 64 -11.45 1.92 6.98
C GLN A 64 -10.15 2.71 6.81
N ASP A 65 -9.88 3.22 5.61
CA ASP A 65 -8.74 4.10 5.36
C ASP A 65 -8.87 5.37 6.19
N ALA A 66 -10.07 5.94 6.35
CA ALA A 66 -10.30 7.09 7.23
C ALA A 66 -10.01 6.76 8.70
N ALA A 67 -10.36 5.57 9.20
CA ALA A 67 -10.01 5.15 10.56
C ALA A 67 -8.49 5.00 10.73
N LEU A 68 -7.81 4.37 9.77
CA LEU A 68 -6.35 4.24 9.77
C LEU A 68 -5.66 5.61 9.73
N LYS A 69 -6.11 6.52 8.86
CA LYS A 69 -5.60 7.90 8.79
C LYS A 69 -5.74 8.62 10.12
N ARG A 70 -6.92 8.55 10.76
CA ARG A 70 -7.12 9.14 12.10
C ARG A 70 -6.15 8.58 13.15
N LEU A 71 -5.84 7.29 13.11
CA LEU A 71 -4.86 6.69 14.05
C LEU A 71 -3.45 7.22 13.80
N VAL A 72 -3.06 7.39 12.53
CA VAL A 72 -1.76 7.97 12.17
C VAL A 72 -1.70 9.44 12.57
N GLU A 73 -2.73 10.22 12.22
CA GLU A 73 -2.83 11.67 12.46
C GLU A 73 -3.01 12.03 13.94
N SER A 74 -3.45 11.09 14.79
CA SER A 74 -3.52 11.27 16.25
C SER A 74 -2.31 10.70 17.00
N SER A 75 -1.37 10.05 16.30
CA SER A 75 -0.21 9.44 16.94
C SER A 75 0.73 10.49 17.54
N THR A 76 1.20 10.24 18.76
CA THR A 76 2.28 11.03 19.37
C THR A 76 3.64 10.63 18.85
N ARG A 77 3.78 9.41 18.30
CA ARG A 77 5.03 8.92 17.69
C ARG A 77 5.22 9.53 16.31
N LYS A 78 6.48 9.65 15.87
CA LYS A 78 6.84 10.12 14.51
C LYS A 78 6.46 9.06 13.48
N VAL A 79 5.24 9.13 12.95
CA VAL A 79 4.65 8.12 12.07
C VAL A 79 4.10 8.79 10.82
N HIS A 80 4.25 8.14 9.67
CA HIS A 80 3.48 8.48 8.48
C HIS A 80 3.04 7.22 7.73
N LEU A 81 2.00 7.36 6.93
CA LEU A 81 1.45 6.32 6.07
C LEU A 81 1.66 6.74 4.62
N VAL A 82 2.26 5.88 3.81
CA VAL A 82 2.38 6.06 2.36
C VAL A 82 1.74 4.91 1.60
N CYS A 83 1.37 5.14 0.34
CA CYS A 83 1.14 4.05 -0.59
C CYS A 83 2.47 3.34 -0.86
N ASP A 84 2.52 2.01 -0.68
CA ASP A 84 3.75 1.23 -0.73
C ASP A 84 4.46 1.28 -2.08
N ARG A 85 3.70 1.35 -3.19
CA ARG A 85 4.26 1.30 -4.55
C ARG A 85 4.64 2.67 -5.11
N THR A 86 3.93 3.72 -4.69
CA THR A 86 4.08 5.07 -5.27
C THR A 86 4.71 6.06 -4.29
N HIS A 87 4.88 5.65 -3.04
CA HIS A 87 5.36 6.45 -1.93
C HIS A 87 4.55 7.73 -1.69
N ARG A 88 3.32 7.77 -2.20
CA ARG A 88 2.42 8.89 -2.01
C ARG A 88 2.01 8.98 -0.55
N LEU A 89 2.18 10.15 0.05
CA LEU A 89 1.77 10.38 1.43
C LEU A 89 0.24 10.30 1.55
N LEU A 90 -0.24 9.51 2.52
CA LEU A 90 -1.66 9.28 2.78
C LEU A 90 -2.12 9.87 4.11
N ALA A 91 -1.22 9.92 5.11
CA ALA A 91 -1.39 10.55 6.42
C ALA A 91 -0.03 10.72 7.11
N ALA A 92 0.07 11.68 8.03
CA ALA A 92 1.26 11.89 8.86
C ALA A 92 0.88 12.36 10.26
N SER A 93 1.60 11.91 11.28
CA SER A 93 1.39 12.35 12.66
C SER A 93 1.94 13.76 12.90
N PRO A 94 1.40 14.53 13.86
CA PRO A 94 1.89 15.88 14.17
C PRO A 94 3.38 15.91 14.50
N SER A 95 3.89 14.90 15.23
CA SER A 95 5.31 14.81 15.57
C SER A 95 6.21 14.50 14.38
N ARG A 96 5.69 13.82 13.34
CA ARG A 96 6.40 13.67 12.06
C ARG A 96 6.39 14.97 11.27
N GLN A 97 5.23 15.63 11.19
CA GLN A 97 5.07 16.88 10.44
C GLN A 97 5.96 17.99 11.00
N ALA A 98 6.18 18.03 12.32
CA ALA A 98 7.06 18.98 12.98
C ALA A 98 8.55 18.88 12.56
N GLU A 99 8.96 17.79 11.92
CA GLU A 99 10.32 17.64 11.35
C GLU A 99 10.44 18.30 9.97
N TRP A 100 9.32 18.52 9.29
CA TRP A 100 9.28 19.09 7.96
C TRP A 100 9.31 20.62 8.03
N ARG A 101 9.92 21.24 7.03
CA ARG A 101 9.99 22.70 6.90
C ARG A 101 8.92 23.28 5.95
N ALA A 102 7.87 22.51 5.69
CA ALA A 102 6.72 22.89 4.90
C ALA A 102 5.46 22.21 5.45
N ASP A 103 4.28 22.69 5.06
CA ASP A 103 3.01 22.14 5.54
C ASP A 103 2.82 20.72 5.01
N ALA A 104 2.38 19.81 5.87
CA ALA A 104 2.05 18.44 5.51
C ALA A 104 1.00 18.36 4.39
N ALA A 105 0.07 19.32 4.34
CA ALA A 105 -0.94 19.44 3.30
C ALA A 105 -0.31 19.55 1.90
N GLU A 106 0.86 20.17 1.78
CA GLU A 106 1.58 20.32 0.50
C GLU A 106 2.16 19.00 -0.02
N PHE A 107 2.27 17.99 0.84
CA PHE A 107 2.78 16.66 0.51
C PHE A 107 1.70 15.61 0.33
N MET A 108 0.46 15.87 0.76
CA MET A 108 -0.63 14.90 0.66
C MET A 108 -0.84 14.45 -0.79
N GLY A 109 -0.82 13.14 -1.00
CA GLY A 109 -0.94 12.52 -2.33
C GLY A 109 0.30 12.64 -3.21
N ARG A 110 1.37 13.32 -2.78
CA ARG A 110 2.64 13.42 -3.50
C ARG A 110 3.62 12.35 -3.01
N SER A 111 4.45 11.89 -3.94
CA SER A 111 5.48 10.90 -3.64
C SER A 111 6.59 11.51 -2.78
N LEU A 112 6.93 10.85 -1.67
CA LEU A 112 8.02 11.24 -0.78
C LEU A 112 9.37 10.62 -1.17
N ILE A 113 9.42 9.71 -2.14
CA ILE A 113 10.64 8.97 -2.49
C ILE A 113 11.80 9.89 -2.94
N GLY A 114 11.49 11.06 -3.48
CA GLY A 114 12.48 12.06 -3.88
C GLY A 114 13.28 12.65 -2.72
N TYR A 115 12.79 12.51 -1.48
CA TYR A 115 13.46 12.97 -0.26
C TYR A 115 14.24 11.86 0.44
N ALA A 116 14.14 10.61 -0.03
CA ALA A 116 14.75 9.46 0.63
C ALA A 116 16.28 9.62 0.74
N SER A 117 16.83 9.22 1.88
CA SER A 117 18.28 9.03 2.00
C SER A 117 18.73 7.83 1.19
N ARG A 118 20.04 7.75 0.92
CA ARG A 118 20.62 6.66 0.15
C ARG A 118 20.29 5.29 0.75
N GLU A 119 20.35 5.18 2.08
CA GLU A 119 20.07 3.96 2.83
C GLU A 119 18.61 3.52 2.67
N ILE A 120 17.67 4.47 2.60
CA ILE A 120 16.26 4.18 2.30
C ILE A 120 16.11 3.64 0.88
N LEU A 121 16.78 4.26 -0.10
CA LEU A 121 16.74 3.81 -1.50
C LEU A 121 17.38 2.42 -1.68
N GLU A 122 18.48 2.16 -0.98
CA GLU A 122 19.12 0.85 -0.94
C GLU A 122 18.19 -0.20 -0.32
N ALA A 123 17.53 0.11 0.80
CA ALA A 123 16.55 -0.78 1.42
C ALA A 123 15.34 -1.06 0.51
N GLU A 124 14.79 -0.03 -0.16
CA GLU A 124 13.73 -0.17 -1.16
C GLU A 124 14.09 -1.19 -2.25
N ALA A 125 15.32 -1.13 -2.78
CA ALA A 125 15.77 -2.02 -3.84
C ALA A 125 15.79 -3.51 -3.40
N THR A 126 15.85 -3.79 -2.10
CA THR A 126 15.87 -5.18 -1.59
C THR A 126 14.48 -5.78 -1.38
N LEU A 127 13.42 -4.97 -1.35
CA LEU A 127 12.08 -5.40 -0.91
C LEU A 127 11.49 -6.52 -1.76
N GLU A 128 11.73 -6.52 -3.07
CA GLU A 128 11.26 -7.60 -3.95
C GLU A 128 11.90 -8.94 -3.58
N GLY A 129 13.23 -8.96 -3.39
CA GLY A 129 13.96 -10.16 -2.99
C GLY A 129 13.60 -10.68 -1.60
N LEU A 130 13.14 -9.79 -0.71
CA LEU A 130 12.65 -10.13 0.63
C LEU A 130 11.18 -10.58 0.64
N GLY A 131 10.50 -10.65 -0.50
CA GLY A 131 9.10 -11.05 -0.58
C GLY A 131 8.11 -10.03 0.00
N TRP A 132 8.51 -8.77 0.17
CA TRP A 132 7.68 -7.71 0.74
C TRP A 132 6.38 -7.48 -0.04
N HIS A 133 6.48 -7.31 -1.36
CA HIS A 133 5.29 -7.11 -2.21
C HIS A 133 4.45 -8.40 -2.35
N ALA A 134 5.09 -9.56 -2.18
CA ALA A 134 4.42 -10.85 -2.04
C ALA A 134 3.77 -11.04 -0.65
N GLY A 135 3.92 -10.10 0.29
CA GLY A 135 3.36 -10.19 1.63
C GLY A 135 3.94 -11.34 2.46
N GLU A 136 5.14 -11.81 2.12
CA GLU A 136 5.89 -12.82 2.88
C GLU A 136 6.60 -12.15 4.08
N LEU A 137 7.00 -10.88 3.92
CA LEU A 137 7.50 -10.02 4.97
C LEU A 137 6.46 -8.94 5.32
N SER A 138 6.11 -8.80 6.60
CA SER A 138 5.14 -7.82 7.08
C SER A 138 5.79 -6.61 7.75
N SER A 139 7.03 -6.73 8.23
CA SER A 139 7.78 -5.64 8.81
C SER A 139 9.28 -5.71 8.47
N LEU A 140 9.91 -4.54 8.34
CA LEU A 140 11.33 -4.40 8.07
C LEU A 140 11.88 -3.20 8.83
N GLU A 141 13.00 -3.37 9.50
CA GLU A 141 13.72 -2.27 10.10
C GLU A 141 14.78 -1.74 9.14
N VAL A 142 14.83 -0.42 8.98
CA VAL A 142 15.67 0.26 8.01
C VAL A 142 16.46 1.36 8.70
N ALA A 143 17.78 1.36 8.49
CA ALA A 143 18.62 2.48 8.88
C ALA A 143 18.37 3.67 7.94
N THR A 144 18.31 4.87 8.50
CA THR A 144 18.27 6.11 7.73
C THR A 144 19.60 6.81 7.85
N GLY A 145 20.16 7.30 6.74
CA GLY A 145 21.23 8.30 6.75
C GLY A 145 20.66 9.72 6.62
N ALA A 146 21.55 10.72 6.71
CA ALA A 146 21.18 12.10 6.46
C ALA A 146 20.88 12.32 4.98
N ASN A 147 19.83 13.09 4.65
CA ASN A 147 19.67 13.66 3.32
C ASN A 147 20.15 15.13 3.31
N ALA A 148 20.35 15.69 2.12
CA ALA A 148 20.71 17.12 1.96
C ALA A 148 19.46 18.02 1.77
N ASP A 149 18.26 17.46 1.91
CA ASP A 149 17.02 18.17 1.61
C ASP A 149 16.64 19.10 2.78
N ARG A 150 16.30 20.34 2.44
CA ARG A 150 15.96 21.37 3.43
C ARG A 150 14.47 21.40 3.78
N ILE A 151 13.63 20.82 2.93
CA ILE A 151 12.17 20.82 3.09
C ILE A 151 11.75 19.60 3.92
N VAL A 152 12.23 18.42 3.56
CA VAL A 152 11.95 17.16 4.25
C VAL A 152 13.29 16.57 4.72
N PRO A 153 13.89 17.11 5.78
CA PRO A 153 15.16 16.60 6.28
C PRO A 153 14.97 15.19 6.85
N ILE A 154 15.91 14.31 6.53
CA ILE A 154 16.06 12.98 7.15
C ILE A 154 17.35 13.00 7.95
N LEU A 155 17.28 12.55 9.20
CA LEU A 155 18.42 12.43 10.09
C LEU A 155 18.90 10.98 10.17
N PRO A 156 20.17 10.74 10.54
CA PRO A 156 20.65 9.42 10.87
C PRO A 156 19.82 8.79 11.99
N GLY A 157 19.39 7.54 11.82
CA GLY A 157 18.49 6.87 12.77
C GLY A 157 17.98 5.53 12.24
N ARG A 158 16.87 5.05 12.80
CA ARG A 158 16.20 3.80 12.42
C ARG A 158 14.70 4.01 12.31
N VAL A 159 14.11 3.44 11.26
CA VAL A 159 12.67 3.41 11.04
C VAL A 159 12.18 1.98 10.93
N LEU A 160 10.97 1.72 11.43
CA LEU A 160 10.24 0.49 11.21
C LEU A 160 9.25 0.71 10.07
N TRP A 161 9.33 -0.15 9.05
CA TRP A 161 8.36 -0.25 7.96
C TRP A 161 7.42 -1.39 8.25
N GLU A 162 6.12 -1.12 8.24
CA GLU A 162 5.07 -2.12 8.42
C GLU A 162 4.10 -2.06 7.26
N ARG A 163 3.82 -3.23 6.67
CA ARG A 163 2.90 -3.35 5.54
C ARG A 163 1.47 -3.43 6.04
N ILE A 164 0.57 -2.66 5.44
CA ILE A 164 -0.86 -2.69 5.75
C ILE A 164 -1.68 -2.77 4.46
N ALA A 165 -2.78 -3.52 4.47
CA ALA A 165 -3.73 -3.52 3.35
C ALA A 165 -4.63 -2.28 3.45
N LEU A 166 -4.79 -1.56 2.35
CA LEU A 166 -5.72 -0.45 2.24
C LEU A 166 -7.08 -0.92 1.71
N ALA A 167 -8.12 -0.14 1.94
CA ALA A 167 -9.46 -0.46 1.49
C ALA A 167 -9.53 -0.58 -0.04
N ASP A 168 -8.70 0.13 -0.80
CA ASP A 168 -8.57 0.00 -2.25
C ASP A 168 -7.92 -1.31 -2.74
N GLY A 169 -7.51 -2.18 -1.82
CA GLY A 169 -6.79 -3.41 -2.14
C GLY A 169 -5.33 -3.17 -2.51
N SER A 170 -4.88 -1.92 -2.54
CA SER A 170 -3.45 -1.61 -2.58
C SER A 170 -2.83 -1.84 -1.20
N ALA A 171 -1.49 -1.78 -1.16
CA ALA A 171 -0.76 -1.82 0.09
C ALA A 171 -0.32 -0.42 0.50
N GLY A 172 -0.53 -0.12 1.77
CA GLY A 172 0.10 0.98 2.46
C GLY A 172 1.36 0.50 3.20
N ARG A 173 2.21 1.46 3.53
CA ARG A 173 3.35 1.28 4.41
C ARG A 173 3.30 2.32 5.52
N ILE A 174 3.25 1.85 6.75
CA ILE A 174 3.44 2.67 7.94
C ILE A 174 4.93 2.77 8.20
N VAL A 175 5.42 3.98 8.40
CA VAL A 175 6.83 4.28 8.67
C VAL A 175 6.92 4.97 10.02
N THR A 176 7.56 4.31 10.97
CA THR A 176 7.68 4.78 12.36
C THR A 176 9.15 4.98 12.72
N THR A 177 9.55 6.17 13.20
CA THR A 177 10.90 6.32 13.79
C THR A 177 10.97 5.57 15.10
N ILE A 178 12.02 4.75 15.27
CA ILE A 178 12.22 3.88 16.43
C ILE A 178 13.56 4.09 17.14
N ALA A 179 14.55 4.71 16.48
CA ALA A 179 15.78 5.19 17.09
C ALA A 179 16.33 6.39 16.32
#